data_AF-A0A6C2U1A4-F1
#
_entry.id   AF-A0A6C2U1A4-F1
#
_cell.length_a   1.000
_cell.length_b   1.000
_cell.length_c   1.000
_cell.angle_alpha   90.00
_cell.angle_beta   90.00
_cell.angle_gamma   90.00
#
_symmetry.space_group_name_H-M   'P 1'
#
loop_
_entity.id
_entity.type
_entity.pdbx_description
1 polymer ?
#
loop_
_entity_poly.entity_id
_entity_poly.type
_entity_poly.pdbx_seq_one_letter_code
_entity_poly.pdbx_strand_id
1 'polypeptide(L)'
;MKRFYEKVDMRSREAMIQYLENHFRYSSMNSWNRSTSYANCVKIHRLDLTAVQMEQAWGMLECEDVSDAIQNLIRKWSMEREWCWQVGFNGRSSGYLVLYQGGLDYKNAHTARCDMCGKQTWHKQDVPCTTDWCDGTLRVLPKPIPQIVTYPGRGLDENEEFVEWDMEKLRDRVKLVQEFDRLCGDIVTMFAGFCDHYKVVDEQIMVPKTAKVLQPA
;
A
#
# COMPACT_ATOMS: atom_id res chain seq x y z
N MET A 1 -10.83 -9.43 -17.56
CA MET A 1 -10.19 -8.82 -16.38
C MET A 1 -11.19 -8.72 -15.24
N LYS A 2 -10.77 -9.19 -14.06
CA LYS A 2 -11.62 -9.28 -12.87
C LYS A 2 -12.10 -7.92 -12.41
N ARG A 3 -13.39 -7.83 -12.06
CA ARG A 3 -14.01 -6.62 -11.50
C ARG A 3 -14.21 -6.78 -10.00
N PHE A 4 -13.79 -5.78 -9.23
CA PHE A 4 -13.99 -5.73 -7.78
C PHE A 4 -15.17 -4.83 -7.39
N TYR A 5 -15.29 -3.67 -8.04
CA TYR A 5 -16.34 -2.70 -7.70
C TYR A 5 -17.76 -3.16 -8.08
N GLU A 6 -18.64 -3.13 -7.09
CA GLU A 6 -20.09 -3.32 -7.21
C GLU A 6 -20.87 -2.05 -6.83
N LYS A 7 -21.88 -1.70 -7.62
CA LYS A 7 -22.76 -0.56 -7.32
C LYS A 7 -23.89 -1.02 -6.39
N VAL A 8 -23.97 -0.41 -5.21
CA VAL A 8 -24.97 -0.69 -4.16
C VAL A 8 -26.00 0.43 -4.08
N ASP A 9 -27.27 0.10 -3.83
CA ASP A 9 -28.30 1.10 -3.52
C ASP A 9 -28.14 1.61 -2.07
N MET A 10 -27.57 2.80 -1.92
CA MET A 10 -27.30 3.45 -0.63
C MET A 10 -28.56 4.04 0.06
N ARG A 11 -29.75 3.80 -0.51
CA ARG A 11 -31.05 4.12 0.11
C ARG A 11 -31.64 2.92 0.83
N SER A 12 -31.29 1.68 0.45
CA SER A 12 -31.71 0.47 1.14
C SER A 12 -30.69 0.08 2.20
N ARG A 13 -31.15 -0.01 3.45
CA ARG A 13 -30.34 -0.52 4.56
C ARG A 13 -29.91 -1.96 4.29
N GLU A 14 -30.85 -2.78 3.84
CA GLU A 14 -30.66 -4.20 3.58
C GLU A 14 -29.58 -4.42 2.52
N ALA A 15 -29.60 -3.65 1.42
CA ALA A 15 -28.59 -3.74 0.37
C ALA A 15 -27.19 -3.35 0.89
N MET A 16 -27.08 -2.31 1.71
CA MET A 16 -25.80 -1.90 2.31
C MET A 16 -25.26 -2.96 3.29
N ILE A 17 -26.11 -3.50 4.16
CA ILE A 17 -25.75 -4.57 5.10
C ILE A 17 -25.28 -5.80 4.34
N GLN A 18 -26.07 -6.28 3.37
CA GLN A 18 -25.72 -7.45 2.57
C GLN A 18 -24.40 -7.28 1.83
N TYR A 19 -24.11 -6.09 1.29
CA TYR A 19 -22.84 -5.82 0.64
C TYR A 19 -21.67 -5.92 1.62
N LEU A 20 -21.77 -5.30 2.80
CA LEU A 20 -20.69 -5.31 3.80
C LEU A 20 -20.46 -6.70 4.41
N GLU A 21 -21.52 -7.42 4.74
CA GLU A 21 -21.44 -8.76 5.34
C GLU A 21 -20.85 -9.80 4.39
N ASN A 22 -21.21 -9.73 3.11
CA ASN A 22 -20.80 -10.72 2.12
C ASN A 22 -19.51 -10.35 1.38
N HIS A 23 -18.95 -9.16 1.62
CA HIS A 23 -17.69 -8.76 1.02
C HIS A 23 -16.56 -9.72 1.42
N PHE A 24 -15.70 -10.10 0.48
CA PHE A 24 -14.57 -10.97 0.78
C PHE A 24 -13.66 -10.37 1.86
N ARG A 25 -13.17 -11.21 2.77
CA ARG A 25 -12.34 -10.81 3.91
C ARG A 25 -11.06 -11.63 3.96
N TYR A 26 -10.00 -11.01 4.44
CA TYR A 26 -8.72 -11.68 4.69
C TYR A 26 -8.12 -11.25 6.03
N SER A 27 -7.22 -12.06 6.58
CA SER A 27 -6.49 -11.74 7.80
C SER A 27 -5.76 -10.39 7.66
N SER A 28 -5.90 -9.54 8.66
CA SER A 28 -5.24 -8.23 8.76
C SER A 28 -3.79 -8.31 9.27
N MET A 29 -3.31 -9.49 9.65
CA MET A 29 -1.88 -9.73 9.93
C MET A 29 -1.51 -11.17 9.61
N ASN A 30 -2.11 -12.14 10.31
CA ASN A 30 -1.96 -13.58 10.09
C ASN A 30 -3.24 -14.30 10.53
N SER A 31 -3.37 -15.61 10.28
CA SER A 31 -4.59 -16.34 10.66
C SER A 31 -4.75 -16.53 12.18
N TRP A 32 -3.67 -16.45 12.95
CA TRP A 32 -3.66 -16.76 14.38
C TRP A 32 -4.25 -15.62 15.22
N ASN A 33 -4.16 -14.38 14.72
CA ASN A 33 -4.71 -13.20 15.39
C ASN A 33 -6.24 -13.10 15.32
N ARG A 34 -6.89 -13.94 14.50
CA ARG A 34 -8.34 -13.97 14.24
C ARG A 34 -8.96 -12.65 13.79
N SER A 35 -8.15 -11.68 13.37
CA SER A 35 -8.62 -10.38 12.91
C SER A 35 -8.57 -10.24 11.40
N THR A 36 -9.70 -9.91 10.82
CA THR A 36 -9.96 -9.82 9.39
C THR A 36 -10.45 -8.44 8.98
N SER A 37 -10.22 -8.09 7.72
CA SER A 37 -10.71 -6.86 7.11
C SER A 37 -11.20 -7.14 5.69
N TYR A 38 -11.90 -6.17 5.10
CA TYR A 38 -12.25 -6.18 3.68
C TYR A 38 -11.00 -6.37 2.83
N ALA A 39 -11.09 -7.29 1.88
CA ALA A 39 -9.95 -7.68 1.06
C ALA A 39 -10.40 -8.03 -0.37
N ASN A 40 -9.44 -8.03 -1.28
CA ASN A 40 -9.64 -8.48 -2.65
C ASN A 40 -8.51 -9.43 -3.07
N CYS A 41 -8.87 -10.57 -3.67
CA CYS A 41 -7.89 -11.52 -4.16
C CYS A 41 -7.34 -11.08 -5.52
N VAL A 42 -6.05 -10.73 -5.52
CA VAL A 42 -5.31 -10.18 -6.67
C VAL A 42 -4.21 -11.13 -7.18
N LYS A 43 -4.30 -12.42 -6.85
CA LYS A 43 -3.41 -13.44 -7.43
C LYS A 43 -3.53 -13.42 -8.95
N ILE A 44 -2.41 -13.33 -9.67
CA ILE A 44 -2.33 -13.22 -11.15
C ILE A 44 -3.29 -14.20 -11.85
N HIS A 45 -3.24 -15.47 -11.46
CA HIS A 45 -4.06 -16.55 -12.05
C HIS A 45 -5.57 -16.45 -11.70
N ARG A 46 -6.02 -15.40 -11.01
CA ARG A 46 -7.42 -15.10 -10.66
C ARG A 46 -7.87 -13.72 -11.17
N LEU A 47 -7.09 -13.06 -12.02
CA LEU A 47 -7.37 -11.71 -12.53
C LEU A 47 -8.04 -11.69 -13.91
N ASP A 48 -8.36 -12.85 -14.48
CA ASP A 48 -8.90 -12.99 -15.84
C ASP A 48 -8.03 -12.27 -16.89
N LEU A 49 -6.72 -12.45 -16.77
CA LEU A 49 -5.72 -12.03 -17.76
C LEU A 49 -5.76 -12.95 -18.99
N THR A 50 -5.42 -12.41 -20.15
CA THR A 50 -5.21 -13.24 -21.35
C THR A 50 -3.98 -14.15 -21.17
N ALA A 51 -3.86 -15.20 -21.99
CA ALA A 51 -2.69 -16.08 -21.94
C ALA A 51 -1.37 -15.33 -22.14
N VAL A 52 -1.36 -14.36 -23.07
CA VAL A 52 -0.19 -13.50 -23.35
C VAL A 52 0.14 -12.62 -22.15
N GLN A 53 -0.87 -11.96 -21.56
CA GLN A 53 -0.67 -11.16 -20.35
C GLN A 53 -0.16 -12.01 -19.19
N MET A 54 -0.70 -13.21 -19.01
CA MET A 54 -0.32 -14.10 -17.92
C MET A 54 1.13 -14.59 -18.04
N GLU A 55 1.64 -14.80 -19.25
CA GLU A 55 3.05 -15.11 -19.49
C GLU A 55 3.96 -13.95 -19.06
N GLN A 56 3.62 -12.71 -19.42
CA GLN A 56 4.37 -11.52 -19.03
C GLN A 56 4.27 -11.22 -17.53
N ALA A 57 3.09 -11.42 -16.94
CA ALA A 57 2.77 -11.07 -15.57
C ALA A 57 3.72 -11.71 -14.54
N TRP A 58 4.20 -12.93 -14.78
CA TRP A 58 5.12 -13.60 -13.86
C TRP A 58 6.48 -12.91 -13.77
N GLY A 59 7.04 -12.46 -14.90
CA GLY A 59 8.30 -11.70 -14.90
C GLY A 59 8.13 -10.33 -14.25
N MET A 60 6.97 -9.70 -14.41
CA MET A 60 6.68 -8.36 -13.87
C MET A 60 6.62 -8.32 -12.33
N LEU A 61 6.44 -9.46 -11.65
CA LEU A 61 6.40 -9.50 -10.18
C LEU A 61 7.71 -9.08 -9.51
N GLU A 62 8.83 -9.24 -10.20
CA GLU A 62 10.17 -8.91 -9.69
C GLU A 62 10.67 -7.55 -10.21
N CYS A 63 9.87 -6.85 -11.01
CA CYS A 63 10.22 -5.56 -11.58
C CYS A 63 9.92 -4.42 -10.58
N GLU A 64 10.97 -3.72 -10.13
CA GLU A 64 10.86 -2.60 -9.18
C GLU A 64 9.96 -1.48 -9.73
N ASP A 65 10.08 -1.12 -11.01
CA ASP A 65 9.25 -0.08 -11.63
C ASP A 65 7.75 -0.38 -11.55
N VAL A 66 7.38 -1.66 -11.71
CA VAL A 66 5.98 -2.12 -11.60
C VAL A 66 5.52 -2.04 -10.15
N SER A 67 6.34 -2.50 -9.21
CA SER A 67 6.06 -2.39 -7.78
C SER A 67 5.88 -0.93 -7.36
N ASP A 68 6.78 -0.03 -7.78
CA ASP A 68 6.74 1.39 -7.46
C ASP A 68 5.50 2.07 -8.03
N ALA A 69 5.11 1.75 -9.27
CA ALA A 69 3.88 2.25 -9.86
C ALA A 69 2.65 1.84 -9.02
N ILE A 70 2.58 0.59 -8.57
CA ILE A 70 1.49 0.09 -7.71
C ILE A 70 1.50 0.79 -6.35
N GLN A 71 2.67 0.90 -5.71
CA GLN A 71 2.81 1.56 -4.43
C GLN A 71 2.42 3.04 -4.51
N ASN A 72 2.71 3.72 -5.63
CA ASN A 72 2.30 5.11 -5.84
C ASN A 72 0.77 5.28 -5.86
N LEU A 73 0.02 4.36 -6.49
CA LEU A 73 -1.45 4.38 -6.44
C LEU A 73 -1.97 4.18 -5.01
N ILE A 74 -1.45 3.16 -4.31
CA ILE A 74 -1.83 2.86 -2.92
C ILE A 74 -1.53 4.05 -1.99
N ARG A 75 -0.34 4.63 -2.13
CA ARG A 75 0.13 5.76 -1.33
C ARG A 75 -0.74 7.00 -1.57
N LYS A 76 -1.05 7.32 -2.83
CA LYS A 76 -1.93 8.43 -3.18
C LYS A 76 -3.32 8.26 -2.57
N TRP A 77 -3.92 7.07 -2.73
CA TRP A 77 -5.23 6.76 -2.16
C TRP A 77 -5.26 6.89 -0.63
N SER A 78 -4.20 6.43 0.04
CA SER A 78 -4.08 6.51 1.50
C SER A 78 -3.88 7.95 1.99
N MET A 79 -3.10 8.74 1.25
CA MET A 79 -2.86 10.16 1.54
C MET A 79 -4.12 11.01 1.41
N GLU A 80 -4.96 10.77 0.40
CA GLU A 80 -6.27 11.43 0.22
C GLU A 80 -7.24 11.16 1.37
N ARG A 81 -6.96 10.12 2.18
CA ARG A 81 -7.70 9.74 3.38
C ARG A 81 -6.93 10.05 4.66
N GLU A 82 -5.97 10.96 4.61
CA GLU A 82 -5.15 11.36 5.77
C GLU A 82 -4.55 10.16 6.52
N TRP A 83 -4.28 9.07 5.81
CA TRP A 83 -3.75 7.81 6.33
C TRP A 83 -4.62 7.10 7.36
N CYS A 84 -5.85 7.54 7.63
CA CYS A 84 -6.78 6.83 8.51
C CYS A 84 -7.23 5.48 7.93
N TRP A 85 -7.23 5.40 6.59
CA TRP A 85 -7.41 4.18 5.83
C TRP A 85 -6.21 3.97 4.91
N GLN A 86 -5.71 2.74 4.90
CA GLN A 86 -4.54 2.35 4.13
C GLN A 86 -4.78 1.00 3.47
N VAL A 87 -4.05 0.69 2.40
CA VAL A 87 -4.17 -0.58 1.69
C VAL A 87 -2.80 -1.21 1.60
N GLY A 88 -2.73 -2.54 1.76
CA GLY A 88 -1.47 -3.26 1.65
C GLY A 88 -1.66 -4.69 1.19
N PHE A 89 -0.60 -5.25 0.61
CA PHE A 89 -0.56 -6.65 0.24
C PHE A 89 -0.44 -7.55 1.47
N ASN A 90 -1.14 -8.68 1.46
CA ASN A 90 -1.06 -9.71 2.49
C ASN A 90 -1.24 -11.12 1.89
N GLY A 91 -0.92 -12.13 2.70
CA GLY A 91 -0.98 -13.54 2.36
C GLY A 91 0.24 -14.02 1.61
N ARG A 92 0.32 -15.34 1.41
CA ARG A 92 1.40 -15.97 0.66
C ARG A 92 1.47 -15.38 -0.76
N SER A 93 2.68 -14.99 -1.15
CA SER A 93 2.98 -14.35 -2.45
C SER A 93 2.21 -13.05 -2.67
N SER A 94 1.85 -12.33 -1.59
CA SER A 94 1.16 -11.03 -1.68
C SER A 94 -0.16 -11.13 -2.48
N GLY A 95 -0.89 -12.24 -2.35
CA GLY A 95 -2.04 -12.55 -3.20
C GLY A 95 -3.34 -11.79 -2.88
N TYR A 96 -3.35 -10.94 -1.85
CA TYR A 96 -4.52 -10.19 -1.42
C TYR A 96 -4.16 -8.74 -1.15
N LEU A 97 -4.98 -7.80 -1.62
CA LEU A 97 -5.01 -6.44 -1.11
C LEU A 97 -5.99 -6.40 0.06
N VAL A 98 -5.57 -5.81 1.17
CA VAL A 98 -6.34 -5.73 2.41
C VAL A 98 -6.46 -4.27 2.83
N LEU A 99 -7.65 -3.87 3.24
CA LEU A 99 -7.92 -2.55 3.82
C LEU A 99 -7.51 -2.52 5.28
N TYR A 100 -6.76 -1.50 5.71
CA TYR A 100 -6.25 -1.34 7.06
C TYR A 100 -6.71 -0.03 7.68
N GLN A 101 -6.93 -0.08 8.99
CA GLN A 101 -6.96 1.13 9.80
C GLN A 101 -5.54 1.67 9.97
N GLY A 102 -5.41 2.98 10.04
CA GLY A 102 -4.15 3.65 10.27
C GLY A 102 -4.31 5.04 10.85
N GLY A 103 -3.27 5.83 10.75
CA GLY A 103 -3.33 7.26 11.02
C GLY A 103 -1.95 7.89 11.00
N LEU A 104 -1.90 9.13 11.49
CA LEU A 104 -0.69 9.92 11.64
C LEU A 104 -0.31 9.98 13.12
N ASP A 105 0.88 9.50 13.45
CA ASP A 105 1.46 9.62 14.79
C ASP A 105 2.27 10.91 14.90
N TYR A 106 1.66 11.91 15.52
CA TYR A 106 2.28 13.19 15.82
C TYR A 106 3.21 13.16 17.04
N LYS A 107 3.11 12.15 17.91
CA LYS A 107 3.99 12.03 19.10
C LYS A 107 5.42 11.72 18.70
N ASN A 108 5.59 10.91 17.66
CA ASN A 108 6.90 10.54 17.10
C ASN A 108 7.23 11.29 15.80
N ALA A 109 6.60 12.44 15.57
CA ALA A 109 6.84 13.25 14.37
C ALA A 109 8.30 13.71 14.28
N HIS A 110 8.87 13.66 13.08
CA HIS A 110 10.16 14.29 12.81
C HIS A 110 10.03 15.80 12.88
N THR A 111 10.95 16.43 13.59
CA THR A 111 10.95 17.88 13.85
C THR A 111 12.06 18.62 13.10
N ALA A 112 13.00 17.90 12.48
CA ALA A 112 14.06 18.50 11.68
C ALA A 112 14.36 17.69 10.42
N ARG A 113 14.84 18.36 9.37
CA ARG A 113 15.27 17.76 8.11
C ARG A 113 16.57 18.38 7.61
N CYS A 114 17.50 17.55 7.15
CA CYS A 114 18.76 18.02 6.57
C CYS A 114 18.49 18.78 5.27
N ASP A 115 19.09 19.96 5.13
CA ASP A 115 19.01 20.80 3.93
C ASP A 115 19.84 20.27 2.75
N MET A 116 20.73 19.31 3.00
CA MET A 116 21.58 18.67 1.97
C MET A 116 21.13 17.26 1.62
N CYS A 117 21.12 16.34 2.59
CA CYS A 117 20.83 14.92 2.32
C CYS A 117 19.36 14.51 2.57
N GLY A 118 18.52 15.43 3.05
CA GLY A 118 17.11 15.17 3.31
C GLY A 118 16.80 14.29 4.54
N LYS A 119 17.82 13.82 5.30
CA LYS A 119 17.62 13.03 6.53
C LYS A 119 16.67 13.72 7.50
N GLN A 120 15.64 13.01 7.93
CA GLN A 120 14.68 13.48 8.93
C GLN A 120 15.08 13.00 10.32
N THR A 121 14.89 13.83 11.33
CA THR A 121 15.28 13.55 12.73
C THR A 121 14.32 14.21 13.73
N TRP A 122 14.56 13.99 15.03
CA TRP A 122 13.77 14.56 16.14
C TRP A 122 14.49 15.72 16.84
N HIS A 123 15.49 16.34 16.22
CA HIS A 123 16.17 17.51 16.78
C HIS A 123 15.21 18.71 16.85
N LYS A 124 15.28 19.46 17.95
CA LYS A 124 14.44 20.64 18.22
C LYS A 124 15.16 21.97 18.00
N GLN A 125 16.40 21.91 17.50
CA GLN A 125 17.27 23.04 17.20
C GLN A 125 18.08 22.70 15.96
N ASP A 126 18.53 23.74 15.24
CA ASP A 126 19.41 23.57 14.10
C ASP A 126 20.75 23.01 14.56
N VAL A 127 21.16 21.87 14.00
CA VAL A 127 22.42 21.18 14.35
C VAL A 127 23.10 20.63 13.09
N PRO A 128 24.43 20.40 13.11
CA PRO A 128 25.11 19.71 12.03
C PRO A 128 24.49 18.34 11.72
N CYS A 129 24.49 17.95 10.45
CA CYS A 129 23.96 16.66 10.03
C CYS A 129 24.73 15.51 10.68
N THR A 130 23.99 14.46 11.06
CA THR A 130 24.53 13.24 11.69
C THR A 130 24.71 12.09 10.69
N THR A 131 24.63 12.37 9.39
CA THR A 131 24.93 11.39 8.34
C THR A 131 26.40 11.51 8.00
N ASP A 132 27.09 10.37 7.94
CA ASP A 132 28.48 10.32 7.50
C ASP A 132 28.64 11.01 6.14
N TRP A 133 29.68 11.81 5.99
CA TRP A 133 30.01 12.54 4.75
C TRP A 133 28.95 13.57 4.30
N CYS A 134 28.12 14.07 5.23
CA CYS A 134 27.16 15.13 4.96
C CYS A 134 27.48 16.38 5.77
N ASP A 135 27.92 17.44 5.09
CA ASP A 135 28.21 18.75 5.71
C ASP A 135 26.95 19.65 5.86
N GLY A 136 25.76 19.07 5.71
CA GLY A 136 24.50 19.81 5.81
C GLY A 136 24.10 20.17 7.24
N THR A 137 23.04 20.95 7.36
CA THR A 137 22.41 21.28 8.64
C THR A 137 21.05 20.62 8.75
N LEU A 138 20.80 19.94 9.87
CA LEU A 138 19.46 19.50 10.24
C LEU A 138 18.65 20.72 10.69
N ARG A 139 17.84 21.27 9.77
CA ARG A 139 17.01 22.44 10.02
C ARG A 139 15.71 22.05 10.71
N VAL A 140 15.32 22.77 11.75
CA VAL A 140 14.02 22.60 12.39
C VAL A 140 12.91 22.91 11.40
N LEU A 141 11.94 22.02 11.31
CA LEU A 141 10.80 22.14 10.42
C LEU A 141 9.76 23.09 11.02
N PRO A 142 9.15 23.98 10.20
CA PRO A 142 8.04 24.83 10.66
C PRO A 142 6.84 24.02 11.16
N LYS A 143 6.60 22.85 10.56
CA LYS A 143 5.58 21.89 10.96
C LYS A 143 6.21 20.49 11.09
N PRO A 144 6.05 19.80 12.22
CA PRO A 144 6.53 18.42 12.35
C PRO A 144 5.91 17.50 11.30
N ILE A 145 6.69 16.54 10.81
CA ILE A 145 6.24 15.52 9.86
C ILE A 145 5.84 14.29 10.67
N PRO A 146 4.54 13.96 10.79
CA PRO A 146 4.09 12.79 11.55
C PRO A 146 4.56 11.49 10.90
N GLN A 147 4.70 10.45 11.72
CA GLN A 147 4.90 9.09 11.20
C GLN A 147 3.58 8.54 10.69
N ILE A 148 3.62 7.81 9.57
CA ILE A 148 2.47 7.05 9.10
C ILE A 148 2.45 5.75 9.88
N VAL A 149 1.31 5.46 10.51
CA VAL A 149 1.13 4.21 11.27
C VAL A 149 -0.01 3.43 10.64
N THR A 150 0.25 2.16 10.35
CA THR A 150 -0.78 1.17 9.99
C THR A 150 -1.01 0.27 11.21
N TYR A 151 -2.24 -0.20 11.42
CA TYR A 151 -2.56 -1.12 12.51
C TYR A 151 -2.92 -2.52 11.99
N PRO A 152 -1.95 -3.32 11.50
CA PRO A 152 -2.15 -4.74 11.24
C PRO A 152 -2.67 -5.45 12.50
N GLY A 153 -3.55 -6.42 12.31
CA GLY A 153 -4.15 -7.16 13.41
C GLY A 153 -5.27 -6.44 14.16
N ARG A 154 -5.64 -5.23 13.71
CA ARG A 154 -6.91 -4.63 14.08
C ARG A 154 -7.95 -4.99 13.01
N GLY A 155 -8.89 -5.87 13.38
CA GLY A 155 -10.02 -6.22 12.52
C GLY A 155 -10.86 -5.01 12.14
N LEU A 156 -11.57 -5.11 11.01
CA LEU A 156 -12.39 -4.02 10.50
C LEU A 156 -13.81 -4.48 10.21
N ASP A 157 -14.72 -4.21 11.15
CA ASP A 157 -16.12 -4.63 11.07
C ASP A 157 -16.31 -6.16 11.02
N GLU A 158 -15.37 -6.91 11.59
CA GLU A 158 -15.59 -8.34 11.77
C GLU A 158 -16.59 -8.57 12.91
N ASN A 159 -17.62 -9.36 12.65
CA ASN A 159 -18.69 -9.65 13.63
C ASN A 159 -19.47 -8.41 14.10
N GLU A 160 -19.49 -7.32 13.32
CA GLU A 160 -20.35 -6.17 13.61
C GLU A 160 -21.82 -6.49 13.30
N GLU A 161 -22.71 -5.98 14.15
CA GLU A 161 -24.15 -6.02 13.92
C GLU A 161 -24.58 -4.77 13.13
N PHE A 162 -24.41 -4.80 11.80
CA PHE A 162 -24.68 -3.63 10.94
C PHE A 162 -26.14 -3.14 10.99
N VAL A 163 -27.08 -3.98 11.45
CA VAL A 163 -28.47 -3.57 11.68
C VAL A 163 -28.58 -2.44 12.71
N GLU A 164 -27.68 -2.40 13.69
CA GLU A 164 -27.62 -1.39 14.75
C GLU A 164 -26.98 -0.06 14.27
N TRP A 165 -26.32 -0.06 13.11
CA TRP A 165 -25.68 1.15 12.59
C TRP A 165 -26.74 2.10 12.04
N ASP A 166 -26.55 3.40 12.20
CA ASP A 166 -27.37 4.39 11.50
C ASP A 166 -27.10 4.38 9.98
N MET A 167 -27.99 5.03 9.23
CA MET A 167 -27.90 5.08 7.78
C MET A 167 -26.65 5.83 7.27
N GLU A 168 -26.14 6.80 8.02
CA GLU A 168 -24.97 7.59 7.63
C GLU A 168 -23.70 6.74 7.74
N LYS A 169 -23.51 6.08 8.88
CA LYS A 169 -22.39 5.17 9.14
C LYS A 169 -22.35 4.01 8.14
N LEU A 170 -23.52 3.44 7.78
CA LEU A 170 -23.62 2.42 6.72
C LEU A 170 -23.16 2.98 5.37
N ARG A 171 -23.64 4.16 4.98
CA ARG A 171 -23.27 4.80 3.72
C ARG A 171 -21.78 5.09 3.64
N ASP A 172 -21.21 5.65 4.70
CA ASP A 172 -19.79 5.95 4.77
C ASP A 172 -18.94 4.69 4.65
N ARG A 173 -19.38 3.60 5.30
CA ARG A 173 -18.69 2.33 5.20
C ARG A 173 -18.78 1.70 3.82
N VAL A 174 -19.96 1.66 3.22
CA VAL A 174 -20.14 1.18 1.84
C VAL A 174 -19.29 2.00 0.89
N LYS A 175 -19.27 3.32 1.04
CA LYS A 175 -18.46 4.22 0.21
C LYS A 175 -16.97 3.90 0.34
N LEU A 176 -16.47 3.73 1.56
CA LEU A 176 -15.08 3.36 1.82
C LEU A 176 -14.70 2.04 1.12
N VAL A 177 -15.52 0.99 1.28
CA VAL A 177 -15.26 -0.33 0.69
C VAL A 177 -15.34 -0.26 -0.84
N GLN A 178 -16.31 0.47 -1.41
CA GLN A 178 -16.40 0.70 -2.85
C GLN A 178 -15.19 1.46 -3.41
N GLU A 179 -14.66 2.45 -2.68
CA GLU A 179 -13.47 3.19 -3.09
C GLU A 179 -12.20 2.34 -2.98
N PHE A 180 -12.14 1.43 -2.02
CA PHE A 180 -11.11 0.40 -1.94
C PHE A 180 -11.20 -0.57 -3.14
N ASP A 181 -12.40 -1.03 -3.49
CA ASP A 181 -12.61 -1.91 -4.65
C ASP A 181 -12.19 -1.25 -5.97
N ARG A 182 -12.47 0.05 -6.12
CA ARG A 182 -12.02 0.83 -7.28
C ARG A 182 -10.50 0.87 -7.35
N LEU A 183 -9.81 1.14 -6.24
CA LEU A 183 -8.34 1.10 -6.19
C LEU A 183 -7.80 -0.28 -6.60
N CYS A 184 -8.39 -1.37 -6.12
CA CYS A 184 -8.00 -2.72 -6.53
C CYS A 184 -8.18 -2.92 -8.05
N GLY A 185 -9.27 -2.39 -8.62
CA GLY A 185 -9.51 -2.38 -10.06
C GLY A 185 -8.50 -1.56 -10.85
N ASP A 186 -8.12 -0.39 -10.34
CA ASP A 186 -7.13 0.49 -10.96
C ASP A 186 -5.74 -0.15 -10.97
N ILE A 187 -5.34 -0.79 -9.87
CA ILE A 187 -4.08 -1.53 -9.76
C ILE A 187 -4.03 -2.67 -10.79
N VAL A 188 -5.10 -3.45 -10.90
CA VAL A 188 -5.15 -4.58 -11.84
C VAL A 188 -5.17 -4.09 -13.29
N THR A 189 -5.89 -3.00 -13.58
CA THR A 189 -5.90 -2.37 -14.90
C THR A 189 -4.51 -1.87 -15.29
N MET A 190 -3.83 -1.17 -14.37
CA MET A 190 -2.47 -0.69 -14.60
C MET A 190 -1.48 -1.83 -14.81
N PHE A 191 -1.57 -2.89 -13.99
CA PHE A 191 -0.72 -4.07 -14.12
C PHE A 191 -0.94 -4.79 -15.46
N ALA A 192 -2.19 -4.93 -15.91
CA ALA A 192 -2.48 -5.46 -17.23
C ALA A 192 -1.91 -4.56 -18.35
N GLY A 193 -1.99 -3.24 -18.21
CA GLY A 193 -1.36 -2.29 -19.13
C GLY A 193 0.15 -2.47 -19.22
N PHE A 194 0.84 -2.76 -18.10
CA PHE A 194 2.26 -3.12 -18.15
C PHE A 194 2.49 -4.40 -18.96
N CYS A 195 1.66 -5.43 -18.76
CA CYS A 195 1.75 -6.68 -19.50
C CYS A 195 1.50 -6.53 -21.01
N ASP A 196 0.70 -5.53 -21.42
CA ASP A 196 0.37 -5.28 -22.83
C ASP A 196 1.44 -4.45 -23.56
N HIS A 197 2.18 -3.62 -22.83
CA HIS A 197 3.05 -2.58 -23.43
C HIS A 197 4.54 -2.73 -23.12
N TYR A 198 4.90 -3.57 -22.15
CA TYR A 198 6.28 -3.73 -21.70
C TYR A 198 6.66 -5.22 -21.67
N LYS A 199 7.97 -5.47 -21.72
CA LYS A 199 8.56 -6.80 -21.53
C LYS A 199 9.64 -6.70 -20.47
N VAL A 200 9.67 -7.68 -19.58
CA VAL A 200 10.77 -7.81 -18.63
C VAL A 200 11.99 -8.37 -19.35
N VAL A 201 13.13 -7.74 -19.14
CA VAL A 201 14.42 -8.17 -19.68
C VAL A 201 15.43 -8.22 -18.55
N ASP A 202 16.30 -9.22 -18.57
CA ASP A 202 17.39 -9.33 -17.61
C ASP A 202 18.53 -8.41 -18.04
N GLU A 203 18.92 -7.47 -17.17
CA GLU A 203 20.08 -6.60 -17.39
C GLU A 203 21.19 -6.90 -16.36
N GLN A 204 22.40 -7.17 -16.84
CA GLN A 204 23.58 -7.35 -15.99
C GLN A 204 24.40 -6.06 -15.91
N ILE A 205 24.40 -5.42 -14.74
CA ILE A 205 25.18 -4.20 -14.49
C ILE A 205 26.57 -4.59 -13.98
N MET A 206 27.60 -4.45 -14.83
CA MET A 206 28.99 -4.71 -14.46
C MET A 206 29.64 -3.48 -13.81
N VAL A 207 30.03 -3.60 -12.54
CA VAL A 207 30.70 -2.51 -11.81
C VAL A 207 32.23 -2.68 -11.88
N PRO A 208 32.99 -1.71 -12.44
CA PRO A 208 34.45 -1.78 -12.47
C PRO A 208 35.02 -1.75 -11.05
N LYS A 209 35.90 -2.71 -10.73
CA LYS A 209 36.54 -2.83 -9.41
C LYS A 209 38.06 -2.88 -9.54
N THR A 210 38.73 -1.93 -8.91
CA THR A 210 40.20 -1.92 -8.80
C THR A 210 40.64 -2.73 -7.58
N ALA A 211 41.59 -3.64 -7.75
CA ALA A 211 42.20 -4.40 -6.67
C ALA A 211 43.72 -4.31 -6.76
N LYS A 212 44.39 -4.17 -5.60
CA LYS A 212 45.84 -4.36 -5.52
C LYS A 212 46.12 -5.87 -5.43
N VAL A 213 46.91 -6.38 -6.35
CA VAL A 213 47.31 -7.79 -6.39
C VAL A 213 48.84 -7.89 -6.31
N LEU A 214 49.34 -8.90 -5.60
CA LEU A 214 50.76 -9.27 -5.66
C LEU A 214 51.03 -9.95 -7.00
N GLN A 215 52.11 -9.53 -7.67
CA GLN A 215 52.65 -10.24 -8.83
C GLN A 215 54.09 -10.67 -8.55
N PRO A 216 54.56 -11.78 -9.14
CA PRO A 216 55.97 -12.12 -9.13
C PRO A 216 56.81 -10.98 -9.69
N ALA A 217 57.99 -10.77 -9.10
CA ALA A 217 58.96 -9.79 -9.55
C ALA A 217 59.67 -10.24 -10.83
#